data_AF-A0A7S4JRY5-F1
#
_entry.id   AF-A0A7S4JRY5-F1
#
_cell.length_a   1.000
_cell.length_b   1.000
_cell.length_c   1.000
_cell.angle_alpha   90.00
_cell.angle_beta   90.00
_cell.angle_gamma   90.00
#
_symmetry.space_group_name_H-M   'P 1'
#
loop_
_entity.id
_entity.type
_entity.pdbx_description
1 polymer ?
#
loop_
_entity_poly.entity_id
_entity_poly.type
_entity_poly.pdbx_seq_one_letter_code
_entity_poly.pdbx_strand_id
1 'polypeptide(L)'
;MANYTLIFGVTLLVNVVVTLRSSGLYERFCKKPDAPSEDDGTGGDVEDPSSFSKGMTKEEEKAKHAALLRRYLSVYLLAVLSDWLQGPYVYALYDNYGYSQHLIAVLFVAGFGSSMVFGSFIGGMADHCGRKKFVVLFSVIYAMSCMTKHYKNFHILMLGRLLGGVATSLLFSVFDSWLIRAHADAKIDRKYLSKSFSSASYGNSLVAIGAGLLANKAAGANKLAPFFSNDADVADAPESATTFYTGGYLNPFDLSLMALVLCGILATVLWEENYGDTSGDEDGDDSGKQQSRWYDALKNASVVTWRSTDILLCGTISSLFEGSMYIFVFMWTPALTSLTKKEDDDKESESLPFGLIFSTFMVCCMAGSSLFSILVERMRGEGMAIG
;
A
#
# COMPACT_ATOMS: atom_id res chain seq x y z
N MET A 1 -28.42 -3.71 -17.45
CA MET A 1 -27.41 -2.90 -16.73
C MET A 1 -27.29 -3.33 -15.27
N ALA A 2 -26.09 -3.70 -14.84
CA ALA A 2 -25.81 -4.00 -13.43
C ALA A 2 -25.84 -2.71 -12.59
N ASN A 3 -26.50 -2.74 -11.43
CA ASN A 3 -26.51 -1.61 -10.50
C ASN A 3 -25.29 -1.70 -9.57
N TYR A 4 -24.16 -1.14 -10.00
CA TYR A 4 -22.90 -1.16 -9.24
C TYR A 4 -23.02 -0.52 -7.85
N THR A 5 -23.86 0.50 -7.70
CA THR A 5 -24.09 1.15 -6.40
C THR A 5 -24.81 0.23 -5.43
N LEU A 6 -25.81 -0.53 -5.90
CA LEU A 6 -26.50 -1.52 -5.09
C LEU A 6 -25.55 -2.66 -4.69
N ILE A 7 -24.77 -3.17 -5.64
CA ILE A 7 -23.77 -4.23 -5.37
C ILE A 7 -22.80 -3.76 -4.29
N PHE A 8 -22.20 -2.59 -4.47
CA PHE A 8 -21.30 -2.00 -3.48
C PHE A 8 -21.97 -1.85 -2.10
N GLY A 9 -23.20 -1.32 -2.06
CA GLY A 9 -23.93 -1.12 -0.80
C GLY A 9 -24.20 -2.42 -0.05
N VAL A 10 -24.61 -3.49 -0.77
CA VAL A 10 -24.84 -4.82 -0.18
C VAL A 10 -23.53 -5.42 0.32
N THR A 11 -22.46 -5.38 -0.48
CA THR A 11 -21.15 -5.91 -0.10
C THR A 11 -20.58 -5.17 1.10
N LEU A 12 -20.72 -3.84 1.15
CA LEU A 12 -20.30 -3.02 2.29
C LEU A 12 -21.09 -3.37 3.55
N LEU A 13 -22.42 -3.54 3.44
CA LEU A 13 -23.25 -3.92 4.57
C LEU A 13 -22.84 -5.29 5.12
N VAL A 14 -22.61 -6.29 4.25
CA VAL A 14 -22.12 -7.61 4.66
C VAL A 14 -20.75 -7.50 5.34
N ASN A 15 -19.82 -6.73 4.76
CA ASN A 15 -18.50 -6.50 5.35
C ASN A 15 -18.60 -5.87 6.74
N VAL A 16 -19.44 -4.84 6.91
CA VAL A 16 -19.65 -4.18 8.22
C VAL A 16 -20.18 -5.19 9.23
N VAL A 17 -21.17 -6.03 8.87
CA VAL A 17 -21.70 -7.07 9.76
C VAL A 17 -20.62 -8.09 10.15
N VAL A 18 -19.84 -8.59 9.19
CA VAL A 18 -18.76 -9.56 9.45
C VAL A 18 -17.66 -8.93 10.31
N THR A 19 -17.27 -7.68 10.02
CA THR A 19 -16.23 -6.96 10.75
C THR A 19 -16.67 -6.66 12.18
N LEU A 20 -17.91 -6.21 12.38
CA LEU A 20 -18.47 -5.98 13.72
C LEU A 20 -18.49 -7.26 14.55
N ARG A 21 -18.80 -8.40 13.92
CA ARG A 21 -18.76 -9.72 14.57
C ARG A 21 -17.34 -10.18 14.88
N SER A 22 -16.37 -9.88 14.01
CA SER A 22 -14.95 -10.21 14.20
C SER A 22 -14.29 -9.34 15.27
N SER A 23 -14.67 -8.07 15.38
CA SER A 23 -14.15 -7.19 16.40
C SER A 23 -14.75 -7.56 17.75
N GLY A 24 -13.96 -7.63 18.81
CA GLY A 24 -14.43 -7.81 20.19
C GLY A 24 -15.42 -6.73 20.70
N LEU A 25 -15.92 -5.85 19.83
CA LEU A 25 -17.11 -5.02 20.08
C LEU A 25 -18.35 -5.86 20.34
N TYR A 26 -18.52 -7.03 19.71
CA TYR A 26 -19.64 -7.92 20.03
C TYR A 26 -19.60 -8.40 21.49
N GLU A 27 -18.40 -8.69 22.02
CA GLU A 27 -18.25 -8.98 23.45
C GLU A 27 -18.57 -7.76 24.33
N ARG A 28 -18.19 -6.55 23.92
CA ARG A 28 -18.48 -5.33 24.69
C ARG A 28 -19.95 -4.89 24.67
N PHE A 29 -20.70 -5.18 23.60
CA PHE A 29 -22.09 -4.74 23.44
C PHE A 29 -23.12 -5.84 23.75
N CYS A 30 -22.79 -7.13 23.61
CA CYS A 30 -23.74 -8.23 23.79
C CYS A 30 -23.45 -9.14 24.99
N LYS A 31 -22.25 -9.16 25.60
CA LYS A 31 -22.09 -9.76 26.94
C LYS A 31 -22.52 -8.73 27.99
N LYS A 32 -23.44 -9.13 28.87
CA LYS A 32 -23.77 -8.39 30.10
C LYS A 32 -22.49 -8.12 30.90
N PRO A 33 -22.43 -7.01 31.66
CA PRO A 33 -21.36 -6.76 32.62
C PRO A 33 -21.55 -7.68 33.83
N ASP A 34 -21.18 -8.95 33.71
CA ASP A 34 -21.17 -9.88 34.83
C ASP A 34 -19.74 -10.05 35.37
N ALA A 35 -19.55 -9.45 36.55
CA ALA A 35 -18.55 -9.68 37.60
C ALA A 35 -17.04 -9.43 37.31
N PRO A 36 -16.28 -8.94 38.31
CA PRO A 36 -14.84 -8.73 38.18
C PRO A 36 -14.14 -10.09 38.16
N SER A 37 -13.45 -10.39 37.06
CA SER A 37 -12.52 -11.51 37.02
C SER A 37 -11.36 -11.21 37.96
N GLU A 38 -11.24 -12.04 39.00
CA GLU A 38 -10.13 -12.07 39.94
C GLU A 38 -8.79 -12.15 39.20
N ASP A 39 -7.84 -11.46 39.81
CA ASP A 39 -6.40 -11.51 39.57
C ASP A 39 -5.92 -12.96 39.65
N ASP A 40 -5.65 -13.61 38.51
CA ASP A 40 -4.95 -14.90 38.51
C ASP A 40 -3.48 -14.67 38.16
N GLY A 41 -2.72 -14.39 39.22
CA GLY A 41 -1.29 -14.60 39.23
C GLY A 41 -0.99 -16.08 39.42
N THR A 42 -0.57 -16.74 38.35
CA THR A 42 0.35 -17.89 38.34
C THR A 42 0.81 -18.05 36.88
N GLY A 43 2.09 -17.87 36.54
CA GLY A 43 3.19 -18.75 36.94
C GLY A 43 3.48 -19.72 35.78
N GLY A 44 4.12 -19.21 34.73
CA GLY A 44 4.61 -19.99 33.59
C GLY A 44 5.88 -19.33 33.07
N ASP A 45 7.00 -19.70 33.68
CA ASP A 45 8.35 -19.23 33.35
C ASP A 45 8.69 -19.57 31.88
N VAL A 46 8.49 -18.59 31.01
CA VAL A 46 9.14 -18.51 29.70
C VAL A 46 10.14 -17.38 29.82
N GLU A 47 11.41 -17.69 29.54
CA GLU A 47 12.55 -16.79 29.68
C GLU A 47 12.24 -15.35 29.26
N ASP A 48 12.56 -14.46 30.20
CA ASP A 48 12.17 -13.07 30.27
C ASP A 48 12.81 -12.19 29.16
N PRO A 49 12.03 -11.56 28.25
CA PRO A 49 12.53 -10.51 27.37
C PRO A 49 12.39 -9.09 27.99
N SER A 50 12.25 -8.95 29.32
CA SER A 50 12.03 -7.65 30.00
C SER A 50 13.23 -6.69 30.01
N SER A 51 14.33 -6.99 29.32
CA SER A 51 15.46 -6.04 29.27
C SER A 51 15.14 -4.75 28.50
N PHE A 52 14.07 -4.72 27.68
CA PHE A 52 13.75 -3.56 26.84
C PHE A 52 12.92 -2.46 27.52
N SER A 53 12.08 -2.79 28.51
CA SER A 53 11.11 -1.87 29.12
C SER A 53 11.40 -1.57 30.60
N LYS A 54 12.68 -1.56 31.01
CA LYS A 54 13.05 -1.22 32.39
C LYS A 54 12.80 0.27 32.65
N GLY A 55 11.74 0.58 33.41
CA GLY A 55 11.55 1.87 34.07
C GLY A 55 10.40 2.76 33.58
N MET A 56 9.55 2.29 32.66
CA MET A 56 8.42 3.07 32.15
C MET A 56 7.08 2.53 32.68
N THR A 57 6.18 3.41 33.09
CA THR A 57 4.84 2.98 33.51
C THR A 57 4.02 2.51 32.31
N LYS A 58 3.06 1.60 32.52
CA LYS A 58 2.16 1.11 31.45
C LYS A 58 1.39 2.24 30.75
N GLU A 59 1.09 3.32 31.47
CA GLU A 59 0.39 4.49 30.93
C GLU A 59 1.29 5.34 30.02
N GLU A 60 2.53 5.58 30.44
CA GLU A 60 3.54 6.28 29.63
C GLU A 60 3.85 5.52 28.34
N GLU A 61 3.99 4.19 28.42
CA GLU A 61 4.23 3.34 27.25
C GLU A 61 3.09 3.45 26.24
N LYS A 62 1.84 3.40 26.72
CA LYS A 62 0.64 3.54 25.88
C LYS A 62 0.55 4.94 25.25
N ALA A 63 0.92 5.99 25.99
CA ALA A 63 0.94 7.36 25.48
C ALA A 63 2.00 7.54 24.38
N LYS A 64 3.22 7.02 24.59
CA LYS A 64 4.28 7.03 23.58
C LYS A 64 3.89 6.22 22.35
N HIS A 65 3.31 5.04 22.53
CA HIS A 65 2.78 4.23 21.43
C HIS A 65 1.75 5.00 20.61
N ALA A 66 0.77 5.63 21.25
CA ALA A 66 -0.27 6.38 20.56
C ALA A 66 0.29 7.60 19.80
N ALA A 67 1.28 8.30 20.37
CA ALA A 67 1.95 9.41 19.71
C ALA A 67 2.74 8.93 18.47
N LEU A 68 3.51 7.85 18.61
CA LEU A 68 4.27 7.25 17.52
C LEU A 68 3.35 6.77 16.40
N LEU A 69 2.29 6.05 16.75
CA LEU A 69 1.31 5.54 15.80
C LEU A 69 0.64 6.67 15.02
N ARG A 70 0.27 7.77 15.69
CA ARG A 70 -0.32 8.94 15.01
C ARG A 70 0.64 9.56 14.00
N ARG A 71 1.92 9.73 14.37
CA ARG A 71 2.97 10.25 13.48
C ARG A 71 3.16 9.33 12.26
N TYR A 72 3.25 8.02 12.49
CA TYR A 72 3.39 7.04 11.42
C TYR A 72 2.18 7.03 10.48
N LEU A 73 0.98 6.83 11.02
CA LEU A 73 -0.25 6.72 10.24
C LEU A 73 -0.54 7.98 9.44
N SER A 74 -0.25 9.17 9.97
CA SER A 74 -0.49 10.43 9.23
C SER A 74 0.25 10.50 7.90
N VAL A 75 1.46 9.94 7.81
CA VAL A 75 2.28 9.92 6.59
C VAL A 75 1.98 8.66 5.78
N TYR A 76 1.96 7.50 6.42
CA TYR A 76 1.71 6.21 5.77
C TYR A 76 0.34 6.17 5.07
N LEU A 77 -0.73 6.64 5.73
CA LEU A 77 -2.08 6.63 5.15
C LEU A 77 -2.20 7.57 3.93
N LEU A 78 -1.46 8.69 3.90
CA LEU A 78 -1.40 9.55 2.72
C LEU A 78 -0.60 8.91 1.58
N ALA A 79 0.48 8.21 1.90
CA ALA A 79 1.28 7.48 0.93
C ALA A 79 0.43 6.39 0.24
N VAL A 80 -0.25 5.55 1.00
CA VAL A 80 -1.14 4.52 0.42
C VAL A 80 -2.39 5.12 -0.24
N LEU A 81 -2.94 6.23 0.27
CA LEU A 81 -4.02 6.96 -0.41
C LEU A 81 -3.62 7.35 -1.83
N SER A 82 -2.40 7.86 -1.99
CA SER A 82 -1.90 8.25 -3.31
C SER A 82 -1.77 7.06 -4.27
N ASP A 83 -1.42 5.87 -3.78
CA ASP A 83 -1.33 4.66 -4.58
C ASP A 83 -2.72 4.16 -4.99
N TRP A 84 -3.64 4.09 -4.03
CA TRP A 84 -5.00 3.58 -4.26
C TRP A 84 -5.88 4.49 -5.13
N LEU A 85 -5.64 5.80 -5.12
CA LEU A 85 -6.32 6.73 -6.04
C LEU A 85 -6.01 6.43 -7.51
N GLN A 86 -4.81 5.94 -7.80
CA GLN A 86 -4.34 5.66 -9.15
C GLN A 86 -4.82 4.30 -9.66
N GLY A 87 -4.81 3.30 -8.79
CA GLY A 87 -5.05 1.88 -9.12
C GLY A 87 -6.18 1.61 -10.13
N PRO A 88 -7.40 2.12 -9.93
CA PRO A 88 -8.54 1.82 -10.81
C PRO A 88 -8.40 2.39 -12.23
N TYR A 89 -7.59 3.44 -12.41
CA TYR A 89 -7.58 4.26 -13.62
C TYR A 89 -6.35 4.10 -14.49
N VAL A 90 -5.30 3.39 -14.05
CA VAL A 90 -4.07 3.21 -14.85
C VAL A 90 -4.35 2.55 -16.20
N TYR A 91 -5.08 1.42 -16.21
CA TYR A 91 -5.45 0.74 -17.44
C TYR A 91 -6.39 1.60 -18.28
N ALA A 92 -7.46 2.11 -17.66
CA ALA A 92 -8.49 2.90 -18.33
C ALA A 92 -7.92 4.16 -19.00
N LEU A 93 -6.93 4.81 -18.38
CA LEU A 93 -6.25 5.97 -18.95
C LEU A 93 -5.49 5.61 -20.23
N TYR A 94 -4.73 4.49 -20.23
CA TYR A 94 -3.96 4.09 -21.40
C TYR A 94 -4.86 3.60 -22.54
N ASP A 95 -5.96 2.93 -22.22
CA ASP A 95 -7.00 2.56 -23.19
C ASP A 95 -7.65 3.83 -23.78
N ASN A 96 -7.94 4.84 -22.96
CA ASN A 96 -8.49 6.12 -23.42
C ASN A 96 -7.51 6.90 -24.32
N TYR A 97 -6.19 6.76 -24.11
CA TYR A 97 -5.17 7.25 -25.04
C TYR A 97 -5.08 6.45 -26.35
N GLY A 98 -5.76 5.31 -26.45
CA GLY A 98 -5.81 4.48 -27.66
C GLY A 98 -4.66 3.48 -27.77
N TYR A 99 -3.97 3.15 -26.67
CA TYR A 99 -2.94 2.11 -26.69
C TYR A 99 -3.58 0.72 -26.75
N SER A 100 -2.98 -0.18 -27.53
CA SER A 100 -3.42 -1.58 -27.56
C SER A 100 -3.16 -2.27 -26.22
N GLN A 101 -3.95 -3.29 -25.90
CA GLN A 101 -3.78 -4.11 -24.69
C GLN A 101 -2.35 -4.64 -24.54
N HIS A 102 -1.67 -4.98 -25.64
CA HIS A 102 -0.27 -5.42 -25.62
C HIS A 102 0.68 -4.31 -25.15
N LEU A 103 0.55 -3.08 -25.67
CA LEU A 103 1.37 -1.95 -25.23
C LEU A 103 1.10 -1.59 -23.76
N ILE A 104 -0.15 -1.70 -23.33
CA ILE A 104 -0.53 -1.52 -21.92
C ILE A 104 0.11 -2.60 -21.05
N ALA A 105 0.12 -3.87 -21.48
CA ALA A 105 0.79 -4.95 -20.78
C ALA A 105 2.29 -4.68 -20.62
N VAL A 106 2.96 -4.22 -21.69
CA VAL A 106 4.38 -3.84 -21.66
C VAL A 106 4.65 -2.73 -20.63
N LEU A 107 3.79 -1.72 -20.55
CA LEU A 107 3.86 -0.66 -19.52
C LEU A 107 3.69 -1.23 -18.09
N PHE A 108 2.82 -2.21 -17.89
CA PHE A 108 2.66 -2.88 -16.59
C PHE A 108 3.87 -3.71 -16.20
N VAL A 109 4.38 -4.53 -17.13
CA VAL A 109 5.59 -5.34 -16.94
C VAL A 109 6.79 -4.46 -16.60
N ALA A 110 6.95 -3.30 -17.25
CA ALA A 110 8.03 -2.37 -16.93
C ALA A 110 7.95 -1.84 -15.49
N GLY A 111 6.75 -1.52 -15.00
CA GLY A 111 6.55 -1.09 -13.62
C GLY A 111 6.88 -2.17 -12.61
N PHE A 112 6.38 -3.39 -12.81
CA PHE A 112 6.69 -4.53 -11.93
C PHE A 112 8.17 -4.94 -12.01
N GLY A 113 8.75 -4.94 -13.21
CA GLY A 113 10.17 -5.24 -13.42
C GLY A 113 11.09 -4.23 -12.76
N SER A 114 10.74 -2.94 -12.80
CA SER A 114 11.43 -1.89 -12.04
C SER A 114 11.35 -2.18 -10.53
N SER A 115 10.15 -2.47 -10.01
CA SER A 115 9.99 -2.77 -8.57
C SER A 115 10.79 -4.02 -8.13
N MET A 116 10.86 -5.05 -8.98
CA MET A 116 11.67 -6.24 -8.72
C MET A 116 13.17 -5.91 -8.57
N VAL A 117 13.70 -5.08 -9.47
CA VAL A 117 15.11 -4.70 -9.46
C VAL A 117 15.41 -3.79 -8.27
N PHE A 118 14.67 -2.71 -8.11
CA PHE A 118 14.94 -1.71 -7.07
C PHE A 118 14.54 -2.20 -5.67
N GLY A 119 13.47 -2.97 -5.53
CA GLY A 119 13.03 -3.56 -4.27
C GLY A 119 14.08 -4.42 -3.58
N SER A 120 14.99 -5.03 -4.36
CA SER A 120 16.06 -5.87 -3.81
C SER A 120 17.08 -5.08 -2.99
N PHE A 121 17.37 -3.82 -3.33
CA PHE A 121 18.47 -3.06 -2.71
C PHE A 121 18.08 -1.72 -2.10
N ILE A 122 16.92 -1.17 -2.44
CA ILE A 122 16.55 0.18 -2.04
C ILE A 122 16.34 0.29 -0.52
N GLY A 123 15.90 -0.78 0.14
CA GLY A 123 15.82 -0.86 1.60
C GLY A 123 17.20 -0.74 2.26
N GLY A 124 18.19 -1.49 1.76
CA GLY A 124 19.57 -1.39 2.23
C GLY A 124 20.18 -0.01 1.99
N MET A 125 19.87 0.63 0.85
CA MET A 125 20.29 2.02 0.61
C MET A 125 19.64 3.02 1.57
N ALA A 126 18.35 2.85 1.87
CA ALA A 126 17.62 3.69 2.81
C ALA A 126 18.19 3.60 4.22
N ASP A 127 18.67 2.42 4.62
CA ASP A 127 19.28 2.19 5.93
C ASP A 127 20.56 2.99 6.14
N HIS A 128 21.35 3.22 5.08
CA HIS A 128 22.58 4.02 5.17
C HIS A 128 22.35 5.52 4.93
N CYS A 129 21.48 5.87 3.99
CA CYS A 129 21.30 7.26 3.57
C CYS A 129 20.29 8.04 4.43
N GLY A 130 19.46 7.32 5.19
CA GLY A 130 18.41 7.86 6.03
C GLY A 130 17.03 7.53 5.47
N ARG A 131 16.19 6.90 6.29
CA ARG A 131 14.85 6.43 5.91
C ARG A 131 13.88 7.58 5.65
N LYS A 132 14.00 8.72 6.37
CA LYS A 132 13.16 9.90 6.16
C LYS A 132 13.39 10.50 4.78
N LYS A 133 14.66 10.66 4.38
CA LYS A 133 15.02 11.15 3.04
C LYS A 133 14.47 10.24 1.95
N PHE A 134 14.48 8.93 2.15
CA PHE A 134 13.95 7.97 1.19
C PHE A 134 12.42 8.01 1.08
N VAL A 135 11.71 8.32 2.17
CA VAL A 135 10.26 8.61 2.11
C VAL A 135 9.96 9.90 1.36
N VAL A 136 10.77 10.96 1.54
CA VAL A 136 10.62 12.19 0.73
C VAL A 136 10.95 11.92 -0.74
N LEU A 137 11.99 11.12 -1.00
CA LEU A 137 12.35 10.68 -2.34
C LEU A 137 11.21 9.89 -2.99
N PHE A 138 10.55 9.00 -2.23
CA PHE A 138 9.33 8.32 -2.67
C PHE A 138 8.27 9.30 -3.14
N SER A 139 7.96 10.33 -2.34
CA SER A 139 6.96 11.34 -2.70
C SER A 139 7.31 12.05 -4.01
N VAL A 140 8.59 12.43 -4.19
CA VAL A 140 9.07 13.12 -5.39
C VAL A 140 9.05 12.20 -6.62
N ILE A 141 9.57 10.98 -6.52
CA ILE A 141 9.60 10.01 -7.61
C ILE A 141 8.18 9.63 -8.04
N TYR A 142 7.28 9.41 -7.08
CA TYR A 142 5.91 9.03 -7.42
C TYR A 142 5.13 10.21 -8.00
N ALA A 143 5.40 11.44 -7.53
CA ALA A 143 4.84 12.66 -8.11
C ALA A 143 5.26 12.80 -9.57
N MET A 144 6.54 12.59 -9.89
CA MET A 144 7.02 12.59 -11.27
C MET A 144 6.32 11.53 -12.12
N SER A 145 6.11 10.32 -11.59
CA SER A 145 5.34 9.26 -12.25
C SER A 145 3.85 9.61 -12.48
N CYS A 146 3.25 10.47 -11.65
CA CYS A 146 1.91 11.00 -11.90
C CYS A 146 1.94 12.06 -13.00
N MET A 147 2.93 12.95 -12.97
CA MET A 147 3.08 14.00 -13.99
C MET A 147 3.28 13.42 -15.40
N THR A 148 4.03 12.33 -15.55
CA THR A 148 4.22 11.69 -16.87
C THR A 148 2.91 11.26 -17.53
N LYS A 149 1.85 10.97 -16.75
CA LYS A 149 0.56 10.50 -17.27
C LYS A 149 -0.20 11.56 -18.05
N HIS A 150 0.13 12.83 -17.89
CA HIS A 150 -0.45 13.95 -18.64
C HIS A 150 0.01 14.01 -20.10
N TYR A 151 1.05 13.26 -20.45
CA TYR A 151 1.61 13.24 -21.80
C TYR A 151 1.17 11.96 -22.52
N LYS A 152 0.50 12.13 -23.65
CA LYS A 152 0.19 11.02 -24.57
C LYS A 152 1.44 10.64 -25.39
N ASN A 153 2.46 10.12 -24.72
CA ASN A 153 3.67 9.63 -25.37
C ASN A 153 4.14 8.35 -24.69
N PHE A 154 4.27 7.26 -25.45
CA PHE A 154 4.57 5.93 -24.92
C PHE A 154 5.88 5.90 -24.11
N HIS A 155 6.93 6.60 -24.55
CA HIS A 155 8.22 6.62 -23.85
C HIS A 155 8.17 7.41 -22.55
N ILE A 156 7.40 8.50 -22.51
CA ILE A 156 7.18 9.27 -21.27
C ILE A 156 6.36 8.44 -20.27
N LEU A 157 5.34 7.73 -20.74
CA LEU A 157 4.55 6.81 -19.91
C LEU A 157 5.40 5.63 -19.42
N MET A 158 6.30 5.12 -20.25
CA MET A 158 7.25 4.07 -19.88
C MET A 158 8.17 4.52 -18.75
N LEU A 159 8.78 5.71 -18.88
CA LEU A 159 9.57 6.31 -17.79
C LEU A 159 8.71 6.47 -16.53
N GLY A 160 7.49 6.96 -16.68
CA GLY A 160 6.51 7.04 -15.59
C GLY A 160 6.28 5.71 -14.88
N ARG A 161 6.17 4.60 -15.62
CA ARG A 161 5.99 3.27 -15.03
C ARG A 161 7.23 2.76 -14.33
N LEU A 162 8.41 3.00 -14.89
CA LEU A 162 9.68 2.67 -14.22
C LEU A 162 9.80 3.42 -12.88
N LEU A 163 9.55 4.73 -12.87
CA LEU A 163 9.55 5.56 -11.66
C LEU A 163 8.49 5.10 -10.65
N GLY A 164 7.29 4.77 -11.12
CA GLY A 164 6.23 4.22 -10.29
C GLY A 164 6.64 2.90 -9.61
N GLY A 165 7.34 2.01 -10.33
CA GLY A 165 7.90 0.78 -9.77
C GLY A 165 8.89 1.05 -8.63
N VAL A 166 9.80 2.02 -8.81
CA VAL A 166 10.74 2.44 -7.74
C VAL A 166 9.98 2.97 -6.53
N ALA A 167 8.94 3.79 -6.76
CA ALA A 167 8.10 4.31 -5.69
C ALA A 167 7.36 3.20 -4.93
N THR A 168 6.79 2.23 -5.63
CA THR A 168 6.15 1.06 -4.99
C THR A 168 7.14 0.30 -4.10
N SER A 169 8.38 0.08 -4.56
CA SER A 169 9.41 -0.55 -3.74
C SER A 169 9.72 0.24 -2.47
N LEU A 170 9.80 1.57 -2.56
CA LEU A 170 10.02 2.44 -1.39
C LEU A 170 8.86 2.38 -0.39
N LEU A 171 7.62 2.37 -0.89
CA LEU A 171 6.41 2.35 -0.08
C LEU A 171 6.34 1.14 0.85
N PHE A 172 6.62 -0.05 0.33
CA PHE A 172 6.51 -1.30 1.08
C PHE A 172 7.78 -1.73 1.82
N SER A 173 8.88 -0.98 1.69
CA SER A 173 10.14 -1.30 2.39
C SER A 173 10.54 -0.26 3.43
N VAL A 174 10.61 1.02 3.04
CA VAL A 174 11.19 2.08 3.88
C VAL A 174 10.25 2.49 5.01
N PHE A 175 8.93 2.49 4.75
CA PHE A 175 7.92 2.85 5.76
C PHE A 175 7.91 1.85 6.92
N ASP A 176 7.85 0.55 6.61
CA ASP A 176 7.86 -0.51 7.61
C ASP A 176 9.18 -0.52 8.39
N SER A 177 10.30 -0.36 7.69
CA SER A 177 11.62 -0.25 8.32
C SER A 177 11.67 0.93 9.29
N TRP A 178 11.17 2.11 8.89
CA TRP A 178 11.13 3.28 9.75
C TRP A 178 10.31 3.02 11.02
N LEU A 179 9.13 2.39 10.90
CA LEU A 179 8.27 2.06 12.04
C LEU A 179 8.96 1.09 13.02
N ILE A 180 9.60 0.05 12.50
CA ILE A 180 10.32 -0.95 13.32
C ILE A 180 11.41 -0.26 14.15
N ARG A 181 12.22 0.61 13.52
CA ARG A 181 13.28 1.34 14.23
C ARG A 181 12.73 2.35 15.23
N ALA A 182 11.70 3.10 14.86
CA ALA A 182 11.09 4.07 15.77
C ALA A 182 10.49 3.39 17.03
N HIS A 183 9.96 2.17 16.91
CA HIS A 183 9.54 1.37 18.06
C HIS A 183 10.72 0.92 18.94
N ALA A 184 11.83 0.50 18.31
CA ALA A 184 13.05 0.12 19.02
C ALA A 184 13.67 1.31 19.78
N ASP A 185 13.77 2.47 19.13
CA ASP A 185 14.30 3.71 19.72
C ASP A 185 13.41 4.23 20.86
N ALA A 186 12.09 4.05 20.73
CA ALA A 186 11.14 4.41 21.77
C ALA A 186 11.17 3.45 22.98
N LYS A 187 11.89 2.32 22.88
CA LYS A 187 12.00 1.26 23.91
C LYS A 187 10.63 0.76 24.39
N ILE A 188 9.71 0.57 23.43
CA ILE A 188 8.36 0.06 23.66
C ILE A 188 8.36 -1.46 23.45
N ASP A 189 7.56 -2.19 24.24
CA ASP A 189 7.37 -3.63 24.08
C ASP A 189 6.97 -4.02 22.64
N ARG A 190 7.54 -5.11 22.14
CA ARG A 190 7.26 -5.71 20.82
C ARG A 190 5.77 -5.98 20.59
N LYS A 191 4.98 -6.21 21.64
CA LYS A 191 3.51 -6.36 21.53
C LYS A 191 2.85 -5.17 20.84
N TYR A 192 3.35 -3.95 21.08
CA TYR A 192 2.80 -2.73 20.47
C TYR A 192 3.19 -2.58 19.00
N LEU A 193 4.30 -3.17 18.55
CA LEU A 193 4.71 -3.16 17.15
C LEU A 193 3.71 -3.92 16.28
N SER A 194 3.32 -5.13 16.69
CA SER A 194 2.28 -5.91 16.01
C SER A 194 0.94 -5.14 15.97
N LYS A 195 0.59 -4.46 17.07
CA LYS A 195 -0.61 -3.60 17.11
C LYS A 195 -0.52 -2.40 16.15
N SER A 196 0.66 -1.80 15.98
CA SER A 196 0.89 -0.74 15.01
C SER A 196 0.68 -1.22 13.57
N PHE A 197 1.26 -2.36 13.20
CA PHE A 197 1.08 -2.96 11.87
C PHE A 197 -0.38 -3.35 11.60
N SER A 198 -1.05 -3.95 12.58
CA SER A 198 -2.49 -4.25 12.47
C SER A 198 -3.33 -2.97 12.25
N SER A 199 -3.03 -1.90 13.00
CA SER A 199 -3.71 -0.60 12.83
C SER A 199 -3.42 0.02 11.45
N ALA A 200 -2.18 -0.10 10.96
CA ALA A 200 -1.78 0.37 9.64
C ALA A 200 -2.48 -0.39 8.51
N SER A 201 -2.56 -1.72 8.61
CA SER A 201 -3.24 -2.58 7.64
C SER A 201 -4.76 -2.31 7.60
N TYR A 202 -5.39 -2.14 8.77
CA TYR A 202 -6.80 -1.75 8.86
C TYR A 202 -7.04 -0.36 8.25
N GLY A 203 -6.20 0.62 8.59
CA GLY A 203 -6.26 1.98 8.01
C GLY A 203 -6.07 1.97 6.49
N ASN A 204 -5.12 1.18 6.00
CA ASN A 204 -4.88 0.99 4.57
C ASN A 204 -6.12 0.47 3.83
N SER A 205 -6.81 -0.51 4.42
CA SER A 205 -8.05 -1.08 3.85
C SER A 205 -9.17 -0.04 3.73
N LEU A 206 -9.37 0.77 4.79
CA LEU A 206 -10.35 1.86 4.76
C LEU A 206 -9.99 2.93 3.73
N VAL A 207 -8.70 3.31 3.66
CA VAL A 207 -8.19 4.26 2.67
C VAL A 207 -8.39 3.73 1.26
N ALA A 208 -8.13 2.45 0.98
CA ALA A 208 -8.32 1.86 -0.34
C ALA A 208 -9.78 1.93 -0.81
N ILE A 209 -10.73 1.61 0.07
CA ILE A 209 -12.17 1.72 -0.21
C ILE A 209 -12.55 3.18 -0.50
N GLY A 210 -12.14 4.11 0.37
CA GLY A 210 -12.42 5.53 0.22
C GLY A 210 -11.78 6.15 -1.02
N ALA A 211 -10.54 5.78 -1.32
CA ALA A 211 -9.80 6.21 -2.49
C ALA A 211 -10.51 5.82 -3.78
N GLY A 212 -11.03 4.59 -3.88
CA GLY A 212 -11.80 4.15 -5.05
C GLY A 212 -13.07 5.00 -5.26
N LEU A 213 -13.80 5.35 -4.19
CA LEU A 213 -14.98 6.20 -4.28
C LEU A 213 -14.63 7.65 -4.67
N LEU A 214 -13.57 8.20 -4.07
CA LEU A 214 -13.05 9.54 -4.38
C LEU A 214 -12.56 9.61 -5.83
N ALA A 215 -11.80 8.62 -6.27
CA ALA A 215 -11.32 8.50 -7.65
C ALA A 215 -12.49 8.37 -8.63
N ASN A 216 -13.54 7.62 -8.28
CA ASN A 216 -14.75 7.51 -9.10
C ASN A 216 -15.44 8.85 -9.31
N LYS A 217 -15.60 9.62 -8.23
CA LYS A 217 -16.19 10.96 -8.30
C LYS A 217 -15.29 11.94 -9.06
N ALA A 218 -13.98 11.89 -8.82
CA ALA A 218 -13.02 12.77 -9.47
C ALA A 218 -12.94 12.51 -10.98
N ALA A 219 -12.89 11.24 -11.39
CA ALA A 219 -12.83 10.85 -12.80
C ALA A 219 -14.07 11.29 -13.60
N GLY A 220 -15.24 11.35 -12.96
CA GLY A 220 -16.48 11.79 -13.59
C GLY A 220 -16.71 13.30 -13.62
N ALA A 221 -15.83 14.11 -13.01
CA ALA A 221 -16.07 15.55 -12.84
C ALA A 221 -15.93 16.35 -14.14
N ASN A 222 -14.88 16.09 -14.93
CA ASN A 222 -14.58 16.80 -16.18
C ASN A 222 -14.23 15.78 -17.26
N LYS A 223 -14.50 16.08 -18.54
CA LYS A 223 -14.02 15.25 -19.66
C LYS A 223 -12.51 15.44 -19.86
N LEU A 224 -11.83 14.41 -20.38
CA LEU A 224 -10.43 14.50 -20.76
C LEU A 224 -10.29 15.42 -21.98
N ALA A 225 -9.51 16.49 -21.85
CA ALA A 225 -9.29 17.46 -22.92
C ALA A 225 -7.81 17.90 -22.99
N PRO A 226 -7.31 18.27 -24.19
CA PRO A 226 -5.96 18.81 -24.32
C PRO A 226 -5.93 20.28 -23.85
N PHE A 227 -4.96 20.62 -23.00
CA PHE A 227 -4.91 21.91 -22.29
C PHE A 227 -4.68 23.12 -23.21
N PHE A 228 -3.99 22.94 -24.34
CA PHE A 228 -3.64 24.02 -25.28
C PHE A 228 -4.57 24.12 -26.50
N SER A 229 -5.76 23.53 -26.46
CA SER A 229 -6.69 23.55 -27.60
C SER A 229 -7.43 24.89 -27.66
N ASN A 230 -6.88 25.86 -28.38
CA ASN A 230 -7.73 26.85 -29.05
C ASN A 230 -8.35 26.13 -30.26
N ASP A 231 -9.68 26.21 -30.41
CA ASP A 231 -10.48 25.53 -31.44
C ASP A 231 -10.08 25.85 -32.90
N ALA A 232 -9.09 26.70 -33.15
CA ALA A 232 -8.66 27.13 -34.49
C ALA A 232 -7.43 26.38 -35.06
N ASP A 233 -6.61 25.72 -34.24
CA ASP A 233 -5.28 25.24 -34.67
C ASP A 233 -5.13 23.70 -34.73
N VAL A 234 -6.21 22.94 -34.52
CA VAL A 234 -6.16 21.46 -34.47
C VAL A 234 -5.93 20.82 -35.85
N ALA A 235 -6.16 21.55 -36.94
CA ALA A 235 -5.97 21.02 -38.29
C ALA A 235 -4.49 20.92 -38.72
N ASP A 236 -3.59 21.72 -38.13
CA ASP A 236 -2.20 21.87 -38.60
C ASP A 236 -1.13 21.62 -37.51
N ALA A 237 -1.52 21.14 -36.32
CA ALA A 237 -0.55 20.81 -35.28
C ALA A 237 0.27 19.56 -35.66
N PRO A 238 1.61 19.62 -35.66
CA PRO A 238 2.45 18.49 -36.06
C PRO A 238 2.20 17.29 -35.13
N GLU A 239 2.10 16.07 -35.69
CA GLU A 239 1.92 14.79 -34.98
C GLU A 239 2.96 14.53 -33.86
N SER A 240 4.03 15.32 -33.81
CA SER A 240 5.11 15.27 -32.82
C SER A 240 4.95 16.21 -31.62
N ALA A 241 3.91 17.05 -31.56
CA ALA A 241 3.67 17.89 -30.39
C ALA A 241 3.21 17.03 -29.21
N THR A 242 3.97 17.05 -28.10
CA THR A 242 3.58 16.40 -26.84
C THR A 242 2.39 17.13 -26.24
N THR A 243 1.18 16.76 -26.66
CA THR A 243 -0.04 17.38 -26.17
C THR A 243 -0.24 17.03 -24.70
N PHE A 244 -0.32 18.06 -23.86
CA PHE A 244 -0.61 17.95 -22.43
C PHE A 244 -2.11 17.81 -22.23
N TYR A 245 -2.55 16.72 -21.60
CA TYR A 245 -3.95 16.42 -21.32
C TYR A 245 -4.32 16.74 -19.87
N THR A 246 -5.57 17.11 -19.63
CA THR A 246 -6.14 17.34 -18.30
C THR A 246 -7.58 16.84 -18.24
N GLY A 247 -8.09 16.52 -17.05
CA GLY A 247 -9.47 16.09 -16.87
C GLY A 247 -9.69 14.57 -17.02
N GLY A 248 -10.94 14.13 -16.86
CA GLY A 248 -11.33 12.72 -16.99
C GLY A 248 -10.54 11.81 -16.07
N TYR A 249 -10.00 10.72 -16.63
CA TYR A 249 -9.22 9.73 -15.91
C TYR A 249 -7.88 10.26 -15.36
N LEU A 250 -7.48 11.50 -15.66
CA LEU A 250 -6.32 12.15 -15.05
C LEU A 250 -6.60 12.70 -13.65
N ASN A 251 -7.84 13.08 -13.35
CA ASN A 251 -8.18 13.72 -12.06
C ASN A 251 -7.79 12.88 -10.83
N PRO A 252 -7.94 11.54 -10.80
CA PRO A 252 -7.44 10.73 -9.69
C PRO A 252 -5.92 10.78 -9.52
N PHE A 253 -5.16 10.95 -10.61
CA PHE A 253 -3.71 11.11 -10.57
C PHE A 253 -3.31 12.49 -10.05
N ASP A 254 -4.09 13.54 -10.32
CA ASP A 254 -3.88 14.87 -9.76
C ASP A 254 -4.15 14.91 -8.26
N LEU A 255 -5.23 14.24 -7.81
CA LEU A 255 -5.48 14.07 -6.37
C LEU A 255 -4.38 13.26 -5.70
N SER A 256 -3.86 12.24 -6.39
CA SER A 256 -2.69 11.48 -5.93
C SER A 256 -1.45 12.35 -5.81
N LEU A 257 -1.18 13.22 -6.80
CA LEU A 257 -0.09 14.19 -6.76
C LEU A 257 -0.21 15.13 -5.55
N MET A 258 -1.41 15.65 -5.27
CA MET A 258 -1.66 16.46 -4.07
C MET A 258 -1.39 15.69 -2.78
N ALA A 259 -1.87 14.44 -2.70
CA ALA A 259 -1.62 13.57 -1.54
C ALA A 259 -0.12 13.27 -1.36
N LEU A 260 0.64 13.10 -2.45
CA LEU A 260 2.08 12.86 -2.43
C LEU A 260 2.86 14.09 -1.95
N VAL A 261 2.50 15.28 -2.41
CA VAL A 261 3.11 16.53 -1.93
C VAL A 261 2.85 16.72 -0.45
N LEU A 262 1.62 16.51 0.01
CA LEU A 262 1.28 16.57 1.44
C LEU A 262 2.03 15.49 2.24
N CYS A 263 2.13 14.27 1.71
CA CYS A 263 2.89 13.17 2.33
C CYS A 263 4.36 13.55 2.50
N GLY A 264 4.99 14.10 1.47
CA GLY A 264 6.38 14.58 1.53
C GLY A 264 6.57 15.68 2.57
N ILE A 265 5.69 16.69 2.60
CA ILE A 265 5.72 17.76 3.60
C ILE A 265 5.56 17.19 5.01
N LEU A 266 4.56 16.35 5.25
CA LEU A 266 4.35 15.75 6.57
C LEU A 266 5.50 14.83 6.98
N ALA A 267 6.08 14.06 6.07
CA ALA A 267 7.28 13.27 6.34
C ALA A 267 8.45 14.19 6.75
N THR A 268 8.65 15.32 6.08
CA THR A 268 9.73 16.27 6.45
C THR A 268 9.52 16.89 7.84
N VAL A 269 8.29 17.16 8.24
CA VAL A 269 7.97 17.85 9.50
C VAL A 269 7.81 16.88 10.68
N LEU A 270 7.14 15.75 10.48
CA LEU A 270 6.74 14.83 11.56
C LEU A 270 7.74 13.71 11.83
N TRP A 271 8.48 13.25 10.80
CA TRP A 271 9.37 12.10 10.95
C TRP A 271 10.78 12.56 11.30
N GLU A 272 11.38 11.83 12.23
CA GLU A 272 12.80 11.95 12.57
C GLU A 272 13.63 11.04 11.66
N GLU A 273 14.90 11.40 11.47
CA GLU A 273 15.79 10.64 10.61
C GLU A 273 16.27 9.38 11.34
N ASN A 274 15.97 8.22 10.75
CA ASN A 274 16.30 6.91 11.29
C ASN A 274 17.21 6.16 10.30
N TYR A 275 18.17 5.41 10.84
CA TYR A 275 19.15 4.61 10.10
C TYR A 275 19.06 3.14 10.49
N GLY A 276 19.61 2.26 9.66
CA GLY A 276 19.81 0.85 10.04
C GLY A 276 20.91 0.72 11.11
N ASP A 277 20.83 -0.31 11.97
CA ASP A 277 21.88 -0.57 12.94
C ASP A 277 23.17 -1.00 12.21
N THR A 278 24.21 -0.16 12.34
CA THR A 278 25.60 -0.52 12.01
C THR A 278 26.36 -1.08 13.21
N SER A 279 25.70 -1.19 14.37
CA SER A 279 26.27 -1.71 15.61
C SER A 279 26.30 -3.24 15.59
N GLY A 280 27.40 -3.79 15.06
CA GLY A 280 28.00 -4.95 15.72
C GLY A 280 28.47 -4.51 17.11
N ASP A 281 28.33 -5.39 18.09
CA ASP A 281 28.66 -5.18 19.49
C ASP A 281 29.92 -4.33 19.72
N GLU A 282 29.81 -3.35 20.63
CA GLU A 282 30.95 -2.65 21.22
C GLU A 282 31.72 -3.58 22.19
N ASP A 283 32.20 -4.73 21.71
CA ASP A 283 33.17 -5.55 22.44
C ASP A 283 34.43 -5.73 21.56
N GLY A 284 35.37 -4.80 21.80
CA GLY A 284 36.81 -4.93 21.59
C GLY A 284 37.33 -5.50 20.28
N ASP A 285 37.75 -4.63 19.35
CA ASP A 285 39.16 -4.54 18.91
C ASP A 285 39.34 -3.33 17.96
N ASP A 286 40.45 -2.64 18.12
CA ASP A 286 40.87 -1.48 17.32
C ASP A 286 41.37 -1.97 15.95
N SER A 287 40.47 -2.06 14.97
CA SER A 287 40.82 -2.41 13.59
C SER A 287 39.83 -1.80 12.61
N GLY A 288 40.17 -0.62 12.08
CA GLY A 288 39.64 -0.03 10.84
C GLY A 288 38.13 -0.11 10.63
N LYS A 289 37.40 0.97 10.99
CA LYS A 289 35.97 1.16 10.70
C LYS A 289 35.67 1.08 9.20
N GLN A 290 35.55 -0.14 8.68
CA GLN A 290 35.00 -0.39 7.35
C GLN A 290 33.48 -0.40 7.51
N GLN A 291 32.89 0.77 7.28
CA GLN A 291 31.45 0.94 7.14
C GLN A 291 30.94 -0.16 6.20
N SER A 292 30.14 -1.10 6.72
CA SER A 292 29.58 -2.18 5.91
C SER A 292 28.86 -1.53 4.73
N ARG A 293 29.20 -1.94 3.50
CA ARG A 293 28.56 -1.35 2.32
C ARG A 293 27.17 -1.96 2.23
N TRP A 294 26.18 -1.21 1.75
CA TRP A 294 24.81 -1.72 1.55
C TRP A 294 24.76 -3.01 0.71
N TYR A 295 25.74 -3.21 -0.17
CA TYR A 295 25.90 -4.43 -0.96
C TYR A 295 26.24 -5.67 -0.13
N ASP A 296 26.90 -5.51 1.03
CA ASP A 296 27.26 -6.62 1.91
C ASP A 296 26.02 -7.19 2.59
N ALA A 297 25.11 -6.32 3.05
CA ALA A 297 23.80 -6.71 3.57
C ALA A 297 22.97 -7.43 2.50
N LEU A 298 22.96 -6.90 1.27
CA LEU A 298 22.28 -7.53 0.13
C LEU A 298 22.87 -8.90 -0.21
N LYS A 299 24.20 -9.01 -0.23
CA LYS A 299 24.91 -10.27 -0.49
C LYS A 299 24.56 -11.30 0.58
N ASN A 300 24.60 -10.92 1.85
CA ASN A 300 24.25 -11.81 2.95
C ASN A 300 22.79 -12.25 2.88
N ALA A 301 21.86 -11.33 2.66
CA ALA A 301 20.45 -11.65 2.47
C ALA A 301 20.23 -12.62 1.31
N SER A 302 20.85 -12.36 0.14
CA SER A 302 20.74 -13.24 -1.03
C SER A 302 21.28 -14.65 -0.77
N VAL A 303 22.40 -14.78 -0.05
CA VAL A 303 22.99 -16.07 0.32
C VAL A 303 22.10 -16.82 1.30
N VAL A 304 21.51 -16.14 2.30
CA VAL A 304 20.59 -16.74 3.26
C VAL A 304 19.31 -17.20 2.57
N THR A 305 18.71 -16.36 1.72
CA THR A 305 17.53 -16.71 0.93
C THR A 305 17.80 -17.93 0.06
N TRP A 306 18.95 -18.01 -0.62
CA TRP A 306 19.26 -19.14 -1.49
C TRP A 306 19.55 -20.45 -0.73
N ARG A 307 20.06 -20.36 0.51
CA ARG A 307 20.40 -21.52 1.32
C ARG A 307 19.23 -22.08 2.12
N SER A 308 18.24 -21.24 2.44
CA SER A 308 17.07 -21.66 3.22
C SER A 308 15.93 -22.12 2.31
N THR A 309 15.69 -23.43 2.27
CA THR A 309 14.58 -24.02 1.53
C THR A 309 13.23 -23.46 1.98
N ASP A 310 13.04 -23.20 3.27
CA ASP A 310 11.78 -22.67 3.81
C ASP A 310 11.50 -21.26 3.29
N ILE A 311 12.52 -20.40 3.22
CA ILE A 311 12.39 -19.04 2.66
C ILE A 311 12.09 -19.11 1.16
N LEU A 312 12.77 -19.99 0.42
CA LEU A 312 12.52 -20.17 -1.02
C LEU A 312 11.10 -20.69 -1.30
N LEU A 313 10.64 -21.67 -0.53
CA LEU A 313 9.29 -22.21 -0.66
C LEU A 313 8.24 -21.14 -0.36
N CYS A 314 8.42 -20.40 0.74
CA CYS A 314 7.53 -19.29 1.10
C CYS A 314 7.50 -18.21 0.02
N GLY A 315 8.67 -17.79 -0.47
CA GLY A 315 8.79 -16.81 -1.56
C GLY A 315 8.16 -17.30 -2.87
N THR A 316 8.34 -18.58 -3.20
CA THR A 316 7.75 -19.17 -4.42
C THR A 316 6.22 -19.19 -4.32
N ILE A 317 5.67 -19.67 -3.21
CA ILE A 317 4.22 -19.71 -2.98
C ILE A 317 3.63 -18.29 -3.03
N SER A 318 4.26 -17.34 -2.34
CA SER A 318 3.85 -15.93 -2.35
C SER A 318 3.90 -15.35 -3.77
N SER A 319 4.96 -15.61 -4.54
CA SER A 319 5.08 -15.11 -5.92
C SER A 319 4.03 -15.69 -6.87
N LEU A 320 3.66 -16.98 -6.73
CA LEU A 320 2.62 -17.60 -7.54
C LEU A 320 1.23 -17.04 -7.17
N PHE A 321 0.98 -16.85 -5.88
CA PHE A 321 -0.25 -16.26 -5.38
C PHE A 321 -0.40 -14.81 -5.84
N GLU A 322 0.59 -13.96 -5.59
CA GLU A 322 0.59 -12.55 -6.00
C GLU A 322 0.58 -12.41 -7.52
N GLY A 323 1.31 -13.26 -8.25
CA GLY A 323 1.29 -13.29 -9.71
C GLY A 323 -0.11 -13.51 -10.26
N SER A 324 -0.87 -14.46 -9.69
CA SER A 324 -2.27 -14.68 -10.06
C SER A 324 -3.16 -13.47 -9.78
N MET A 325 -2.93 -12.79 -8.64
CA MET A 325 -3.66 -11.58 -8.25
C MET A 325 -3.36 -10.41 -9.19
N TYR A 326 -2.11 -10.21 -9.61
CA TYR A 326 -1.74 -9.16 -10.55
C TYR A 326 -2.25 -9.40 -11.97
N ILE A 327 -2.35 -10.66 -12.41
CA ILE A 327 -3.03 -11.00 -13.68
C ILE A 327 -4.50 -10.58 -13.61
N PHE A 328 -5.18 -10.88 -12.50
CA PHE A 328 -6.55 -10.41 -12.28
C PHE A 328 -6.66 -8.89 -12.31
N VAL A 329 -5.78 -8.17 -11.58
CA VAL A 329 -5.75 -6.69 -11.53
C VAL A 329 -5.50 -6.07 -12.90
N PHE A 330 -4.78 -6.74 -13.79
CA PHE A 330 -4.61 -6.29 -15.17
C PHE A 330 -5.84 -6.57 -16.05
N MET A 331 -6.46 -7.75 -15.90
CA MET A 331 -7.48 -8.25 -16.82
C MET A 331 -8.90 -7.82 -16.51
N TRP A 332 -9.23 -7.43 -15.27
CA TRP A 332 -10.61 -7.10 -14.91
C TRP A 332 -11.17 -5.91 -15.69
N THR A 333 -10.37 -4.86 -15.94
CA THR A 333 -10.78 -3.67 -16.70
C THR A 333 -11.15 -3.99 -18.15
N PRO A 334 -10.28 -4.64 -18.96
CA PRO A 334 -10.64 -5.02 -20.32
C PRO A 334 -11.76 -6.07 -20.36
N ALA A 335 -11.79 -7.02 -19.42
CA ALA A 335 -12.85 -8.02 -19.36
C ALA A 335 -14.23 -7.38 -19.20
N LEU A 336 -14.40 -6.50 -18.21
CA LEU A 336 -15.68 -5.80 -17.99
C LEU A 336 -16.05 -4.88 -19.14
N THR A 337 -15.06 -4.12 -19.66
CA THR A 337 -15.30 -3.22 -20.80
C THR A 337 -15.77 -3.99 -22.05
N SER A 338 -15.22 -5.19 -22.29
CA SER A 338 -15.62 -6.03 -23.42
C SER A 338 -17.02 -6.64 -23.28
N LEU A 339 -17.48 -6.90 -22.05
CA LEU A 339 -18.81 -7.43 -21.77
C LEU A 339 -19.87 -6.35 -21.96
N THR A 340 -19.64 -5.14 -21.46
CA THR A 340 -20.58 -4.03 -21.61
C THR A 340 -20.76 -3.62 -23.07
N LYS A 341 -19.68 -3.62 -23.87
CA LYS A 341 -19.76 -3.34 -25.32
C LYS A 341 -20.58 -4.37 -26.10
N LYS A 342 -20.73 -5.59 -25.60
CA LYS A 342 -21.55 -6.64 -26.25
C LYS A 342 -23.02 -6.58 -25.86
N GLU A 343 -23.35 -6.00 -24.71
CA GLU A 343 -24.73 -5.91 -24.23
C GLU A 343 -25.48 -4.70 -24.80
N ASP A 344 -24.78 -3.60 -25.11
CA ASP A 344 -25.37 -2.34 -25.59
C ASP A 344 -24.81 -1.95 -26.98
N ASP A 345 -25.37 -2.52 -28.05
CA ASP A 345 -24.98 -2.23 -29.45
C ASP A 345 -25.47 -0.85 -29.97
N ASP A 346 -26.29 -0.12 -29.21
CA ASP A 346 -27.02 1.09 -29.68
C ASP A 346 -26.95 2.32 -28.74
N LYS A 347 -26.11 2.33 -27.69
CA LYS A 347 -25.95 3.51 -26.81
C LYS A 347 -24.50 3.90 -26.63
N GLU A 348 -24.22 5.20 -26.79
CA GLU A 348 -22.93 5.82 -26.45
C GLU A 348 -22.44 5.28 -25.09
N SER A 349 -21.25 4.69 -25.10
CA SER A 349 -20.65 3.98 -23.98
C SER A 349 -20.65 4.83 -22.70
N GLU A 350 -21.59 4.57 -21.80
CA GLU A 350 -21.53 5.10 -20.45
C GLU A 350 -20.25 4.54 -19.80
N SER A 351 -19.34 5.44 -19.40
CA SER A 351 -18.05 5.03 -18.87
C SER A 351 -18.24 4.22 -17.58
N LEU A 352 -17.69 3.00 -17.54
CA LEU A 352 -17.79 2.14 -16.37
C LEU A 352 -17.28 2.85 -15.10
N PRO A 353 -17.96 2.68 -13.95
CA PRO A 353 -17.55 3.28 -12.69
C PRO A 353 -16.37 2.49 -12.08
N PHE A 354 -15.19 2.59 -12.70
CA PHE A 354 -13.99 1.82 -12.34
C PHE A 354 -13.63 1.93 -10.87
N GLY A 355 -13.70 3.14 -10.29
CA GLY A 355 -13.40 3.37 -8.88
C GLY A 355 -14.40 2.68 -7.95
N LEU A 356 -15.70 2.63 -8.30
CA LEU A 356 -16.72 1.94 -7.49
C LEU A 356 -16.57 0.42 -7.53
N ILE A 357 -16.23 -0.13 -8.70
CA ILE A 357 -15.93 -1.56 -8.87
C ILE A 357 -14.71 -1.93 -8.03
N PHE A 358 -13.66 -1.11 -8.12
CA PHE A 358 -12.45 -1.28 -7.32
C PHE A 358 -12.72 -1.20 -5.82
N SER A 359 -13.51 -0.23 -5.36
CA SER A 359 -13.93 -0.15 -3.95
C SER A 359 -14.66 -1.42 -3.51
N THR A 360 -15.50 -2.01 -4.37
CA THR A 360 -16.16 -3.29 -4.08
C THR A 360 -15.14 -4.42 -3.87
N PHE A 361 -14.10 -4.51 -4.71
CA PHE A 361 -13.02 -5.49 -4.51
C PHE A 361 -12.30 -5.28 -3.17
N MET A 362 -12.02 -4.03 -2.80
CA MET A 362 -11.35 -3.72 -1.52
C MET A 362 -12.22 -4.06 -0.30
N VAL A 363 -13.54 -3.86 -0.39
CA VAL A 363 -14.48 -4.33 0.64
C VAL A 363 -14.44 -5.85 0.77
N CYS A 364 -14.36 -6.59 -0.34
CA CYS A 364 -14.22 -8.05 -0.33
C CYS A 364 -12.89 -8.49 0.31
N CYS A 365 -11.77 -7.84 -0.01
CA CYS A 365 -10.47 -8.13 0.61
C CYS A 365 -10.50 -7.92 2.13
N MET A 366 -11.12 -6.83 2.58
CA MET A 366 -11.29 -6.54 4.00
C MET A 366 -12.20 -7.59 4.67
N ALA A 367 -13.28 -8.02 4.00
CA ALA A 367 -14.19 -9.03 4.52
C ALA A 367 -13.50 -10.39 4.68
N GLY A 368 -12.65 -10.76 3.71
CA GLY A 368 -11.83 -11.96 3.77
C GLY A 368 -10.87 -11.96 4.97
N SER A 369 -10.25 -10.81 5.26
CA SER A 369 -9.35 -10.65 6.41
C SER A 369 -10.07 -10.81 7.74
N SER A 370 -11.27 -10.22 7.87
CA SER A 370 -12.11 -10.38 9.06
C SER A 370 -12.63 -11.82 9.20
N LEU A 371 -13.05 -12.46 8.11
CA LEU A 371 -13.50 -13.85 8.13
C LEU A 371 -12.36 -14.80 8.54
N PHE A 372 -11.16 -14.59 8.00
CA PHE A 372 -9.98 -15.36 8.38
C PHE A 372 -9.67 -15.22 9.88
N SER A 373 -9.75 -14.01 10.41
CA SER A 373 -9.54 -13.76 11.86
C SER A 373 -10.53 -14.54 12.72
N ILE A 374 -11.83 -14.52 12.36
CA ILE A 374 -12.87 -15.31 13.05
C ILE A 374 -12.59 -16.81 12.97
N LEU A 375 -12.19 -17.31 11.80
CA LEU A 375 -11.94 -18.73 11.58
C LEU A 375 -10.74 -19.22 12.41
N VAL A 376 -9.66 -18.43 12.45
CA VAL A 376 -8.45 -18.75 13.23
C VAL A 376 -8.74 -18.78 14.73
N GLU A 377 -9.51 -17.82 15.25
CA GLU A 377 -9.92 -17.81 16.66
C GLU A 377 -10.73 -19.06 17.01
N ARG A 378 -11.67 -19.45 16.13
CA ARG A 378 -12.50 -20.63 16.34
C ARG A 378 -11.69 -21.93 16.32
N MET A 379 -10.78 -22.10 15.35
CA MET A 379 -9.92 -23.28 15.26
C MET A 379 -8.94 -23.39 16.43
N ARG A 380 -8.39 -22.27 16.93
CA ARG A 380 -7.56 -22.27 18.16
C ARG A 380 -8.35 -22.69 19.39
N GLY A 381 -9.63 -22.32 19.48
CA GLY A 381 -10.52 -22.75 20.57
C GLY A 381 -10.79 -24.25 20.55
N GLU A 382 -10.95 -24.84 19.35
CA GLU A 382 -11.17 -26.29 19.19
C GLU A 382 -9.90 -27.12 19.46
N GLY A 383 -8.70 -26.55 19.23
CA GLY A 383 -7.42 -27.19 19.56
C GLY A 383 -7.04 -27.24 21.05
N MET A 384 -7.71 -26.49 21.93
CA MET A 384 -7.53 -26.56 23.39
C MET A 384 -8.61 -27.40 24.09
N ALA A 385 -9.61 -27.90 23.36
CA ALA A 385 -10.65 -28.79 23.88
C ALA A 385 -10.32 -30.29 23.71
N ILE A 386 -9.12 -30.61 23.20
CA ILE A 386 -8.59 -31.98 23.10
C ILE A 386 -7.21 -31.97 23.75
N GLY A 387 -7.20 -32.07 25.08
CA GLY A 387 -6.01 -32.19 25.92
C GLY A 387 -6.41 -32.73 27.27
#